data_AF-A0A2U2HL89-F1
#
_entry.id   AF-A0A2U2HL89-F1
#
_cell.length_a   1.000
_cell.length_b   1.000
_cell.length_c   1.000
_cell.angle_alpha   90.00
_cell.angle_beta   90.00
_cell.angle_gamma   90.00
#
_symmetry.space_group_name_H-M   'P 1'
#
loop_
_entity.id
_entity.type
_entity.pdbx_description
1 polymer ?
#
loop_
_entity_poly.entity_id
_entity_poly.type
_entity_poly.pdbx_seq_one_letter_code
_entity_poly.pdbx_strand_id
1 'polypeptide(L)'
;MGTQWSDAAIMRSNGYTVTTSLHYDALFPMLALNRFDYFPRGLYEVWNEAEVHRDEGLRIEKNIMLYYPAPFYFFVNKKDVALAERIERGLKMAQEDGSFDRLLLSFPWFVRGMQEQKNSKRKLFVLDGPAAQP
;
A
#
# COMPACT_ATOMS: atom_id res chain seq x y z
N MET A 1 -1.00 -7.23 -10.13
CA MET A 1 -0.29 -6.01 -9.70
C MET A 1 -0.24 -4.99 -10.82
N GLY A 2 -0.13 -3.70 -10.51
CA GLY A 2 0.14 -2.69 -11.54
C GLY A 2 1.52 -2.90 -12.15
N THR A 3 1.65 -2.80 -13.48
CA THR A 3 2.93 -3.03 -14.18
C THR A 3 4.05 -2.09 -13.70
N GLN A 4 3.70 -0.88 -13.25
CA GLN A 4 4.64 0.15 -12.83
C GLN A 4 4.91 0.15 -11.31
N TRP A 5 4.26 -0.74 -10.56
CA TRP A 5 4.38 -0.76 -9.10
C TRP A 5 5.64 -1.50 -8.67
N SER A 6 6.40 -0.91 -7.75
CA SER A 6 7.61 -1.52 -7.19
C SER A 6 7.31 -2.84 -6.48
N ASP A 7 6.08 -3.00 -5.99
CA ASP A 7 5.53 -4.19 -5.35
C ASP A 7 5.67 -5.45 -6.23
N ALA A 8 5.52 -5.30 -7.56
CA ALA A 8 5.62 -6.44 -8.48
C ALA A 8 7.03 -7.05 -8.48
N ALA A 9 8.07 -6.23 -8.31
CA ALA A 9 9.45 -6.70 -8.21
C ALA A 9 9.71 -7.40 -6.87
N ILE A 10 9.21 -6.83 -5.77
CA ILE A 10 9.29 -7.42 -4.41
C ILE A 10 8.65 -8.80 -4.39
N MET A 11 7.46 -8.92 -4.96
CA MET A 11 6.76 -10.21 -5.01
C MET A 11 7.54 -11.26 -5.80
N ARG A 12 8.09 -10.89 -6.96
CA ARG A 12 8.90 -11.82 -7.76
C ARG A 12 10.17 -12.26 -7.04
N SER A 13 10.88 -11.34 -6.39
CA SER A 13 12.12 -11.68 -5.66
C SER A 13 11.84 -12.60 -4.47
N ASN A 14 10.63 -12.53 -3.90
CA ASN A 14 10.18 -13.41 -2.82
C ASN A 14 9.52 -14.72 -3.32
N GLY A 15 9.68 -15.05 -4.61
CA GLY A 15 9.25 -16.34 -5.18
C GLY A 15 7.78 -16.44 -5.58
N TYR A 16 7.03 -15.33 -5.62
CA TYR A 16 5.64 -15.33 -6.08
C TYR A 16 5.53 -15.21 -7.60
N THR A 17 4.54 -15.90 -8.17
CA THR A 17 4.10 -15.67 -9.54
C THR A 17 3.27 -14.39 -9.62
N VAL A 18 3.67 -13.44 -10.47
CA VAL A 18 3.04 -12.12 -10.54
C VAL A 18 2.45 -11.84 -11.92
N THR A 19 1.13 -11.74 -11.96
CA THR A 19 0.37 -11.19 -13.10
C THR A 19 0.32 -9.67 -13.01
N THR A 20 0.65 -8.98 -14.09
CA THR A 20 0.63 -7.51 -14.17
C THR A 20 -0.39 -6.98 -15.17
N SER A 21 -0.96 -5.80 -14.88
CA SER A 21 -1.81 -5.03 -15.79
C SER A 21 -1.39 -3.57 -15.79
N LEU A 22 -1.51 -2.91 -16.96
CA LEU A 22 -1.31 -1.46 -17.08
C LEU A 22 -2.46 -0.67 -16.43
N HIS A 23 -3.66 -1.25 -16.41
CA HIS A 23 -4.84 -0.62 -15.84
C HIS A 23 -5.16 -1.25 -14.49
N TYR A 24 -5.20 -0.40 -13.46
CA TYR A 24 -5.57 -0.77 -12.10
C TYR A 24 -6.98 -1.41 -12.06
N ASP A 25 -7.97 -0.77 -12.69
CA ASP A 25 -9.36 -1.22 -12.65
C ASP A 25 -9.55 -2.59 -13.31
N ALA A 26 -8.67 -2.97 -14.23
CA ALA A 26 -8.73 -4.29 -14.87
C ALA A 26 -8.31 -5.44 -13.94
N LEU A 27 -7.61 -5.16 -12.83
CA LEU A 27 -7.14 -6.22 -11.92
C LEU A 27 -8.28 -6.87 -11.13
N PHE A 28 -9.31 -6.12 -10.75
CA PHE A 28 -10.47 -6.65 -10.02
C PHE A 28 -11.28 -7.69 -10.81
N PRO A 29 -11.73 -7.42 -12.06
CA PRO A 29 -12.43 -8.43 -12.85
C PRO A 29 -11.50 -9.60 -13.24
N MET A 30 -10.20 -9.36 -13.40
CA MET A 30 -9.24 -10.46 -13.60
C MET A 30 -9.14 -11.38 -12.38
N LEU A 31 -9.18 -10.83 -11.16
CA LEU A 31 -9.23 -11.60 -9.92
C LEU A 31 -10.54 -12.39 -9.83
N ALA A 32 -11.68 -11.75 -10.12
CA ALA A 32 -12.99 -12.41 -10.12
C ALA A 32 -13.07 -13.58 -11.12
N LEU A 33 -12.33 -13.49 -12.23
CA LEU A 33 -12.19 -14.54 -13.23
C LEU A 33 -11.05 -15.53 -12.93
N ASN A 34 -10.51 -15.56 -11.71
CA ASN A 34 -9.45 -16.47 -11.26
C ASN A 34 -8.17 -16.45 -12.12
N ARG A 35 -7.80 -15.30 -12.69
CA ARG A 35 -6.51 -15.16 -13.42
C ARG A 35 -5.28 -15.12 -12.50
N PHE A 36 -5.52 -14.98 -11.20
CA PHE A 36 -4.55 -15.08 -10.11
C PHE A 36 -5.33 -15.23 -8.79
N ASP A 37 -4.68 -15.67 -7.72
CA ASP A 37 -5.38 -16.10 -6.49
C ASP A 37 -5.70 -14.96 -5.51
N TYR A 38 -4.93 -13.86 -5.55
CA TYR A 38 -5.12 -12.71 -4.67
C TYR A 38 -4.54 -11.42 -5.23
N PHE A 39 -5.07 -10.29 -4.79
CA PHE A 39 -4.55 -8.96 -5.08
C PHE A 39 -4.22 -8.23 -3.77
N PRO A 40 -2.93 -8.09 -3.38
CA PRO A 40 -2.54 -7.41 -2.16
C PRO A 40 -2.89 -5.93 -2.22
N ARG A 41 -3.52 -5.43 -1.16
CA ARG A 41 -3.90 -4.03 -0.98
C ARG A 41 -3.35 -3.47 0.32
N GLY A 42 -3.10 -2.17 0.36
CA GLY A 42 -2.73 -1.49 1.60
C GLY A 42 -3.85 -1.58 2.63
N LEU A 43 -3.50 -1.67 3.92
CA LEU A 43 -4.49 -1.69 5.00
C LEU A 43 -5.38 -0.43 4.98
N TYR A 44 -4.86 0.71 4.55
CA TYR A 44 -5.66 1.94 4.45
C TYR A 44 -6.55 2.00 3.19
N GLU A 45 -6.43 1.07 2.24
CA GLU A 45 -7.15 1.09 0.96
C GLU A 45 -8.24 0.02 0.88
N VAL A 46 -7.94 -1.18 1.39
CA VAL A 46 -8.65 -2.42 1.08
C VAL A 46 -10.15 -2.38 1.34
N TRP A 47 -10.60 -1.64 2.36
CA TRP A 47 -12.01 -1.56 2.70
C TRP A 47 -12.81 -0.67 1.77
N ASN A 48 -12.24 0.45 1.35
CA ASN A 48 -12.90 1.33 0.39
C ASN A 48 -13.01 0.63 -0.96
N GLU A 49 -11.94 -0.04 -1.40
CA GLU A 49 -11.93 -0.81 -2.65
C GLU A 49 -12.90 -1.99 -2.61
N ALA A 50 -12.97 -2.72 -1.49
CA ALA A 50 -13.92 -3.82 -1.33
C ALA A 50 -15.39 -3.34 -1.37
N GLU A 51 -15.66 -2.10 -0.95
CA GLU A 51 -16.99 -1.52 -1.07
C GLU A 51 -17.32 -1.14 -2.51
N VAL A 52 -16.37 -0.55 -3.24
CA VAL A 52 -16.51 -0.19 -4.66
C VAL A 52 -16.71 -1.43 -5.53
N HIS A 53 -15.98 -2.52 -5.26
CA HIS A 53 -16.00 -3.75 -6.05
C HIS A 53 -16.88 -4.86 -5.43
N ARG A 54 -17.83 -4.50 -4.55
CA ARG A 54 -18.65 -5.47 -3.80
C ARG A 54 -19.47 -6.41 -4.69
N ASP A 55 -19.84 -5.96 -5.89
CA ASP A 55 -20.70 -6.70 -6.82
C ASP A 55 -19.91 -7.72 -7.67
N GLU A 56 -18.57 -7.70 -7.61
CA GLU A 56 -17.70 -8.62 -8.34
C GLU A 56 -17.46 -9.95 -7.60
N GLY A 57 -18.11 -10.16 -6.45
CA GLY A 57 -17.96 -11.38 -5.64
C GLY A 57 -16.59 -11.50 -4.95
N LEU A 58 -15.82 -10.41 -4.92
CA LEU A 58 -14.53 -10.34 -4.26
C LEU A 58 -14.68 -10.20 -2.74
N ARG A 59 -13.70 -10.70 -1.99
CA ARG A 59 -13.68 -10.62 -0.53
C ARG A 59 -12.31 -10.26 -0.01
N ILE A 60 -12.29 -9.54 1.11
CA ILE A 60 -11.07 -9.31 1.87
C ILE A 60 -10.64 -10.63 2.51
N GLU A 61 -9.40 -11.06 2.22
CA GLU A 61 -8.86 -12.27 2.81
C GLU A 61 -8.65 -12.10 4.33
N LYS A 62 -8.95 -13.15 5.12
CA LYS A 62 -9.08 -13.07 6.59
C LYS A 62 -7.96 -13.76 7.37
N ASN A 63 -7.12 -14.56 6.72
CA ASN A 63 -6.17 -15.43 7.42
C ASN A 63 -4.71 -15.03 7.24
N ILE A 64 -4.37 -14.25 6.20
CA ILE A 64 -2.99 -13.89 5.87
C ILE A 64 -2.80 -12.39 5.67
N MET A 65 -1.59 -11.92 5.94
CA MET A 65 -1.14 -10.56 5.69
C MET A 65 0.30 -10.58 5.16
N LEU A 66 0.63 -9.63 4.30
CA LEU A 66 1.98 -9.44 3.78
C LEU A 66 2.58 -8.18 4.40
N TYR A 67 3.87 -8.21 4.70
CA TYR A 67 4.61 -7.03 5.16
C TYR A 67 5.94 -6.90 4.43
N TYR A 68 6.21 -5.70 3.93
CA TYR A 68 7.52 -5.27 3.45
C TYR A 68 7.66 -3.75 3.68
N PRO A 69 8.89 -3.26 3.91
CA PRO A 69 9.13 -1.82 3.98
C PRO A 69 8.79 -1.15 2.64
N ALA A 70 7.85 -0.21 2.66
CA ALA A 70 7.42 0.59 1.51
C ALA A 70 7.21 2.04 1.95
N PRO A 71 8.30 2.83 2.14
CA PRO A 71 8.19 4.22 2.54
C PRO A 71 7.53 5.09 1.46
N PHE A 72 6.72 6.06 1.90
CA PHE A 72 6.14 7.08 1.03
C PHE A 72 7.06 8.29 0.95
N TYR A 73 7.31 8.77 -0.27
CA TYR A 73 8.14 9.95 -0.52
C TYR A 73 7.41 10.98 -1.37
N PHE A 74 7.72 12.25 -1.12
CA PHE A 74 7.46 13.32 -2.08
C PHE A 74 8.62 13.38 -3.06
N PHE A 75 8.31 13.38 -4.36
CA PHE A 75 9.31 13.53 -5.41
C PHE A 75 9.26 14.93 -5.99
N VAL A 76 10.42 15.60 -6.05
CA VAL A 76 10.58 16.92 -6.67
C VAL A 76 11.63 16.86 -7.78
N ASN A 77 11.72 17.92 -8.58
CA ASN A 77 12.78 18.02 -9.58
C ASN A 77 14.15 18.03 -8.90
N LYS A 78 15.13 17.27 -9.43
CA LYS A 78 16.50 17.20 -8.88
C LYS A 78 17.20 18.56 -8.73
N LYS A 79 16.81 19.56 -9.52
CA LYS A 79 17.37 20.91 -9.47
C LYS A 79 16.66 21.83 -8.47
N ASP A 80 15.50 21.42 -7.93
CA ASP A 80 14.70 22.22 -7.01
C ASP A 80 14.98 21.80 -5.55
N VAL A 81 16.22 22.04 -5.13
CA VAL A 81 16.69 21.71 -3.78
C VAL A 81 15.92 22.51 -2.71
N ALA A 82 15.59 23.77 -3.00
CA ALA A 82 14.85 24.62 -2.08
C ALA A 82 13.44 24.07 -1.79
N LEU A 83 12.74 23.54 -2.79
CA LEU A 83 11.46 22.89 -2.58
C LEU A 83 11.58 21.61 -1.75
N ALA A 84 12.58 20.76 -2.05
CA ALA A 84 12.84 19.54 -1.26
C ALA A 84 13.04 19.88 0.22
N GLU A 85 13.94 20.81 0.53
CA GLU A 85 14.21 21.23 1.91
C GLU A 85 12.99 21.81 2.62
N ARG A 86 12.16 22.56 1.88
CA ARG A 86 10.94 23.16 2.44
C ARG A 86 9.90 22.09 2.77
N ILE A 87 9.70 21.11 1.89
CA ILE A 87 8.79 19.97 2.14
C ILE A 87 9.29 19.16 3.33
N GLU A 88 10.57 18.79 3.34
CA GLU A 88 11.17 17.99 4.41
C GLU A 88 11.03 18.68 5.78
N ARG A 89 11.35 19.98 5.84
CA ARG A 89 11.21 20.78 7.07
C ARG A 89 9.76 20.85 7.54
N GLY A 90 8.82 21.09 6.61
CA GLY A 90 7.39 21.13 6.94
C GLY A 90 6.87 19.80 7.48
N LEU A 91 7.30 18.68 6.89
CA LEU A 91 6.94 17.34 7.38
C LEU A 91 7.51 17.07 8.76
N LYS A 92 8.78 17.42 9.02
CA LYS A 92 9.41 17.29 10.34
C LYS A 92 8.65 18.09 11.40
N MET A 93 8.35 19.36 11.11
CA MET A 93 7.56 20.20 12.01
C MET A 93 6.17 19.59 12.29
N ALA A 94 5.50 19.08 11.25
CA ALA A 94 4.17 18.48 11.40
C ALA A 94 4.18 17.17 12.20
N GLN A 95 5.28 16.41 12.14
CA GLN A 95 5.48 15.23 12.97
C GLN A 95 5.76 15.63 14.42
N GLU A 96 6.62 16.62 14.65
CA GLU A 96 6.99 17.12 15.98
C GLU A 96 5.80 17.73 16.73
N ASP A 97 4.93 18.47 16.04
CA ASP A 97 3.74 19.11 16.64
C ASP A 97 2.46 18.22 16.61
N GLY A 98 2.59 16.99 16.08
CA GLY A 98 1.54 15.99 15.96
C GLY A 98 0.43 16.34 14.95
N SER A 99 0.55 17.40 14.16
CA SER A 99 -0.43 17.73 13.12
C SER A 99 -0.47 16.68 12.00
N PHE A 100 0.66 16.02 11.75
CA PHE A 100 0.75 14.91 10.81
C PHE A 100 -0.17 13.76 11.22
N ASP A 101 -0.04 13.30 12.47
CA ASP A 101 -0.89 12.23 13.00
C ASP A 101 -2.35 12.66 13.07
N ARG A 102 -2.65 13.89 13.52
CA ARG A 102 -4.03 14.40 13.54
C ARG A 102 -4.68 14.35 12.15
N LEU A 103 -3.94 14.68 11.09
CA LEU A 103 -4.43 14.59 9.72
C LEU A 103 -4.70 13.14 9.33
N LEU A 104 -3.75 12.22 9.55
CA LEU A 104 -3.95 10.82 9.19
C LEU A 104 -5.10 10.17 9.96
N LEU A 105 -5.22 10.47 11.25
CA LEU A 105 -6.29 9.98 12.12
C LEU A 105 -7.65 10.60 11.81
N SER A 106 -7.71 11.68 11.03
CA SER A 106 -8.98 12.23 10.54
C SER A 106 -9.64 11.35 9.46
N PHE A 107 -8.89 10.44 8.85
CA PHE A 107 -9.39 9.53 7.80
C PHE A 107 -9.87 8.19 8.40
N PRO A 108 -11.16 7.84 8.30
CA PRO A 108 -11.71 6.63 8.93
C PRO A 108 -11.05 5.33 8.44
N TRP A 109 -10.71 5.24 7.16
CA TRP A 109 -10.03 4.06 6.58
C TRP A 109 -8.61 3.88 7.12
N PHE A 110 -7.91 4.97 7.44
CA PHE A 110 -6.59 4.92 8.06
C PHE A 110 -6.69 4.39 9.49
N VAL A 111 -7.65 4.91 10.28
CA VAL A 111 -7.95 4.41 11.63
C VAL A 111 -8.30 2.92 11.60
N ARG A 112 -9.13 2.50 10.64
CA ARG A 112 -9.49 1.08 10.45
C ARG A 112 -8.27 0.21 10.12
N GLY A 113 -7.40 0.67 9.23
CA GLY A 113 -6.17 -0.03 8.88
C GLY A 113 -5.24 -0.23 10.09
N MET A 114 -5.07 0.79 10.92
CA MET A 114 -4.29 0.67 12.15
C MET A 114 -4.92 -0.28 13.17
N GLN A 115 -6.25 -0.27 13.31
CA GLN A 115 -6.96 -1.19 14.19
C GLN A 115 -6.82 -2.64 13.72
N GLU A 116 -6.89 -2.89 12.41
CA GLU A 116 -6.60 -4.22 11.85
C GLU A 116 -5.16 -4.61 12.17
N GLN A 117 -4.17 -3.77 11.88
CA GLN A 117 -2.77 -4.08 12.17
C GLN A 117 -2.55 -4.46 13.64
N LYS A 118 -3.17 -3.72 14.57
CA LYS A 118 -3.02 -3.95 16.02
C LYS A 118 -3.71 -5.23 16.51
N ASN A 119 -4.87 -5.57 15.94
CA ASN A 119 -5.73 -6.63 16.44
C ASN A 119 -5.71 -7.91 15.59
N SER A 120 -5.00 -7.91 14.45
CA SER A 120 -5.05 -9.02 13.51
C SER A 120 -4.47 -10.30 14.11
N LYS A 121 -5.16 -11.41 13.84
CA LYS A 121 -4.66 -12.78 14.09
C LYS A 121 -4.19 -13.46 12.80
N ARG A 122 -4.06 -12.69 11.71
CA ARG A 122 -3.60 -13.19 10.41
C ARG A 122 -2.15 -13.66 10.52
N LYS A 123 -1.84 -14.74 9.80
CA LYS A 123 -0.45 -15.15 9.59
C LYS A 123 0.27 -14.09 8.76
N LEU A 124 1.31 -13.52 9.33
CA LEU A 124 2.15 -12.51 8.66
C LEU A 124 3.24 -13.20 7.83
N PHE A 125 3.30 -12.87 6.55
CA PHE A 125 4.43 -13.20 5.67
C PHE A 125 5.27 -11.93 5.49
N VAL A 126 6.48 -11.97 6.02
CA VAL A 126 7.45 -10.89 5.86
C VAL A 126 8.20 -11.13 4.56
N LEU A 127 8.16 -10.15 3.67
CA LEU A 127 8.84 -10.18 2.38
C LEU A 127 10.10 -9.33 2.47
N ASP A 128 11.16 -9.79 1.82
CA ASP A 128 12.37 -9.00 1.66
C ASP A 128 12.05 -7.79 0.77
N GLY A 129 12.25 -6.60 1.33
CA GLY A 129 12.05 -5.35 0.59
C GLY A 129 13.15 -5.12 -0.45
N PRO A 130 12.96 -4.17 -1.38
CA PRO A 130 14.05 -3.71 -2.20
C PRO A 130 15.12 -3.13 -1.26
N ALA A 131 16.40 -3.37 -1.54
CA ALA A 131 17.47 -2.68 -0.84
C ALA A 131 17.13 -1.18 -0.86
N ALA A 132 17.03 -0.55 0.32
CA ALA A 132 16.73 0.86 0.42
C ALA A 132 17.68 1.59 -0.53
N GLN A 133 17.14 2.26 -1.54
CA GLN A 133 17.98 3.08 -2.40
C GLN A 133 18.50 4.22 -1.51
N PRO A 134 19.82 4.44 -1.45
CA PRO A 134 20.43 5.46 -0.60
C PRO A 134 19.98 6.88 -0.97
#